data_AF-N6Z0I9-F1
#
_entry.id   AF-N6Z0I9-F1
#
_cell.length_a   1.000
_cell.length_b   1.000
_cell.length_c   1.000
_cell.angle_alpha   90.00
_cell.angle_beta   90.00
_cell.angle_gamma   90.00
#
_symmetry.space_group_name_H-M   'P 1'
#
loop_
_entity.id
_entity.type
_entity.pdbx_description
1 polymer ?
#
loop_
_entity_poly.entity_id
_entity_poly.type
_entity_poly.pdbx_seq_one_letter_code
_entity_poly.pdbx_strand_id
1 'polypeptide(L)'
;MSKARTSTLVSLLAAACLSPGIVLAESDWHFIGGEVGYAAFPDHAQNIKTRADVLRELEQAKADGSHYYLQRAMPVPSRGAGPGKTRQQVLDELVNISPAERARMNRIYYGG
;
A
#
# COMPACT_ATOMS: atom_id res chain seq x y z
N MET A 1 -39.74 2.81 14.20
CA MET A 1 -38.46 3.53 14.42
C MET A 1 -38.75 5.02 14.54
N SER A 2 -38.31 5.70 15.60
CA SER A 2 -38.61 7.13 15.81
C SER A 2 -38.01 7.98 14.68
N LYS A 3 -38.81 8.89 14.09
CA LYS A 3 -38.39 9.83 13.03
C LYS A 3 -37.10 10.59 13.39
N ALA A 4 -36.85 10.82 14.67
CA ALA A 4 -35.62 11.43 15.17
C ALA A 4 -34.38 10.58 14.88
N ARG A 5 -34.44 9.25 15.06
CA ARG A 5 -33.31 8.33 14.83
C ARG A 5 -32.95 8.23 13.35
N THR A 6 -33.95 8.27 12.47
CA THR A 6 -33.75 8.27 11.02
C THR A 6 -33.11 9.58 10.53
N SER A 7 -33.52 10.73 11.08
CA SER A 7 -32.95 12.03 10.75
C SER A 7 -31.46 12.15 11.14
N THR A 8 -31.10 11.67 12.33
CA THR A 8 -29.69 11.69 12.78
C THR A 8 -28.80 10.78 11.92
N LEU A 9 -29.28 9.58 11.55
CA LEU A 9 -28.53 8.64 10.71
C LEU A 9 -28.31 9.17 9.29
N VAL A 10 -29.32 9.81 8.69
CA VAL A 10 -29.21 10.42 7.34
C VAL A 10 -28.22 11.59 7.35
N SER A 11 -28.21 12.40 8.41
CA SER A 11 -27.28 13.54 8.53
C SER A 11 -25.82 13.08 8.70
N LEU A 12 -25.59 12.03 9.48
CA LEU A 12 -24.26 11.42 9.65
C LEU A 12 -23.75 10.78 8.34
N LEU A 13 -24.63 10.13 7.59
CA LEU A 13 -24.28 9.52 6.30
C LEU A 13 -23.93 10.60 5.25
N ALA A 14 -24.70 11.70 5.20
CA ALA A 14 -24.43 12.81 4.31
C ALA A 14 -23.08 13.50 4.61
N ALA A 15 -22.73 13.66 5.90
CA ALA A 15 -21.43 14.19 6.30
C ALA A 15 -20.27 13.26 5.89
N ALA A 16 -20.45 11.93 5.99
CA ALA A 16 -19.45 10.97 5.55
C ALA A 16 -19.22 10.99 4.02
N CYS A 17 -20.27 11.17 3.22
CA CYS A 17 -20.18 11.24 1.76
C CYS A 17 -19.50 12.53 1.23
N LEU A 18 -19.42 13.60 2.02
CA LEU A 18 -18.73 14.85 1.66
C LEU A 18 -17.22 14.80 1.95
N SER A 19 -16.74 13.79 2.69
CA SER A 19 -15.32 13.66 3.05
C SER A 19 -14.32 13.57 1.88
N PRO A 20 -14.63 12.96 0.71
CA PRO A 20 -13.63 12.82 -0.36
C PRO A 20 -13.23 14.16 -0.99
N GLY A 21 -14.12 15.17 -0.98
CA GLY A 21 -13.87 16.47 -1.61
C GLY A 21 -12.88 17.36 -0.85
N ILE A 22 -12.76 17.18 0.47
CA ILE A 22 -11.88 17.99 1.32
C ILE A 22 -10.42 17.51 1.22
N VAL A 23 -10.21 16.19 1.08
CA VAL A 23 -8.88 15.57 0.99
C VAL A 23 -8.15 15.93 -0.31
N LEU A 24 -8.88 16.18 -1.40
CA LEU A 24 -8.29 16.56 -2.68
C LEU A 24 -7.75 18.00 -2.72
N ALA A 25 -8.04 18.85 -1.73
CA ALA A 25 -7.48 20.21 -1.64
C ALA A 25 -6.07 20.22 -1.02
N GLU A 26 -5.65 19.13 -0.37
CA GLU A 26 -4.36 19.01 0.32
C GLU A 26 -3.31 18.22 -0.49
N SER A 27 -3.61 17.90 -1.75
CA SER A 27 -2.70 17.17 -2.63
C SER A 27 -1.79 18.10 -3.41
N ASP A 28 -0.51 17.76 -3.51
CA ASP A 28 0.47 18.41 -4.39
C ASP A 28 0.04 18.42 -5.87
N TRP A 29 -0.80 17.47 -6.31
CA TRP A 29 -1.20 17.35 -7.72
C TRP A 29 -2.68 17.65 -7.92
N HIS A 30 -2.98 18.65 -8.75
CA HIS A 30 -4.35 18.97 -9.15
C HIS A 30 -4.56 18.81 -10.65
N PHE A 31 -5.76 18.35 -11.00
CA PHE A 31 -6.23 18.38 -12.39
C PHE A 31 -6.47 19.84 -12.80
N ILE A 32 -5.76 20.31 -13.82
CA ILE A 32 -5.87 21.69 -14.31
C ILE A 32 -6.60 21.79 -15.66
N GLY A 33 -7.02 20.66 -16.24
CA GLY A 33 -7.60 20.61 -17.58
C GLY A 33 -6.56 20.79 -18.69
N GLY A 34 -7.03 20.75 -19.95
CA GLY A 34 -6.17 20.85 -21.14
C GLY A 34 -5.29 19.62 -21.38
N GLU A 35 -4.37 19.71 -22.35
CA GLU A 35 -3.55 18.57 -22.81
C GLU A 35 -2.53 18.09 -21.75
N VAL A 36 -2.10 18.97 -20.85
CA VAL A 36 -1.16 18.65 -19.76
C VAL A 36 -1.87 17.87 -18.63
N GLY A 37 -3.18 18.09 -18.43
CA GLY A 37 -4.03 17.33 -17.51
C GLY A 37 -3.81 17.63 -16.03
N TYR A 38 -2.57 17.65 -15.54
CA TYR A 38 -2.23 17.85 -14.13
C TYR A 38 -1.05 18.82 -13.96
N ALA A 39 -1.05 19.57 -12.86
CA ALA A 39 0.09 20.38 -12.44
C ALA A 39 0.38 20.20 -10.94
N ALA A 40 1.65 20.39 -10.60
CA ALA A 40 2.14 20.38 -9.22
C ALA A 40 1.94 21.75 -8.57
N PHE A 41 1.41 21.74 -7.34
CA PHE A 41 1.19 22.87 -6.48
C PHE A 41 1.71 22.52 -5.08
N PRO A 42 3.04 22.56 -4.88
CA PRO A 42 3.67 22.08 -3.65
C PRO A 42 3.22 22.82 -2.39
N ASP A 43 2.72 24.06 -2.53
CA ASP A 43 2.17 24.85 -1.42
C ASP A 43 0.79 24.35 -0.92
N HIS A 44 0.11 23.46 -1.67
CA HIS A 44 -1.14 22.82 -1.23
C HIS A 44 -0.91 21.57 -0.39
N ALA A 45 0.30 20.99 -0.42
CA ALA A 45 0.65 19.87 0.43
C ALA A 45 0.73 20.32 1.90
N GLN A 46 -0.31 20.03 2.68
CA GLN A 46 -0.29 20.28 4.12
C GLN A 46 0.59 19.23 4.81
N ASN A 47 1.58 19.68 5.58
CA ASN A 47 2.33 18.76 6.46
C ASN A 47 1.56 18.56 7.76
N ILE A 48 0.70 17.55 7.79
CA ILE A 48 -0.14 17.21 8.96
C ILE A 48 0.68 16.46 10.02
N LYS A 49 1.89 15.97 9.70
CA LYS A 49 2.73 15.21 10.63
C LYS A 49 3.60 16.14 11.47
N THR A 50 3.58 15.93 12.79
CA THR A 50 4.53 16.63 13.65
C THR A 50 5.94 16.07 13.46
N ARG A 51 6.97 16.84 13.82
CA ARG A 51 8.36 16.34 13.86
C ARG A 51 8.49 15.08 14.72
N ALA A 52 7.76 15.01 15.82
CA ALA A 52 7.76 13.85 16.71
C ALA A 52 7.20 12.59 16.01
N ASP A 53 6.14 12.73 15.21
CA ASP A 53 5.59 11.63 14.42
C ASP A 53 6.56 11.12 13.37
N VAL A 54 7.21 12.03 12.65
CA VAL A 54 8.22 11.68 11.63
C VAL A 54 9.38 10.90 12.26
N LEU A 55 9.90 11.35 13.41
CA LEU A 55 10.97 10.65 14.11
C LEU A 55 10.52 9.28 14.60
N ARG A 56 9.30 9.17 15.14
CA ARG A 56 8.73 7.89 15.58
C ARG A 56 8.61 6.90 14.43
N GLU A 57 8.08 7.31 13.29
CA GLU A 57 7.97 6.45 12.10
C GLU A 57 9.34 6.07 11.54
N LEU A 58 10.30 6.99 11.57
CA LEU A 58 11.68 6.70 11.14
C LEU A 58 12.32 5.62 12.01
N GLU A 59 12.19 5.72 13.34
CA GLU A 59 12.75 4.72 14.25
C GLU A 59 12.03 3.36 14.10
N GLN A 60 10.71 3.37 13.87
CA GLN A 60 9.97 2.14 13.53
C GLN A 60 10.49 1.50 12.23
N ALA A 61 10.69 2.31 11.18
CA ALA A 61 11.17 1.83 9.89
C ALA A 61 12.60 1.28 9.95
N LYS A 62 13.45 1.83 10.84
CA LYS A 62 14.78 1.28 11.11
C LYS A 62 14.69 -0.04 11.87
N ALA A 63 13.86 -0.09 12.93
CA ALA A 63 13.70 -1.27 13.77
C ALA A 63 13.15 -2.48 12.99
N ASP A 64 12.24 -2.24 12.04
CA ASP A 64 11.63 -3.29 11.22
C ASP A 64 12.35 -3.54 9.88
N GLY A 65 13.44 -2.81 9.60
CA GLY A 65 14.25 -2.96 8.39
C GLY A 65 13.63 -2.39 7.11
N SER A 66 12.41 -1.84 7.14
CA SER A 66 11.77 -1.24 5.96
C SER A 66 12.49 0.01 5.45
N HIS A 67 13.21 0.72 6.32
CA HIS A 67 13.98 1.90 5.96
C HIS A 67 14.98 1.64 4.82
N TYR A 68 15.61 0.46 4.81
CA TYR A 68 16.55 0.05 3.76
C TYR A 68 15.90 0.06 2.36
N TYR A 69 14.66 -0.42 2.26
CA TYR A 69 13.90 -0.51 1.01
C TYR A 69 13.35 0.87 0.62
N LEU A 70 12.75 1.58 1.57
CA LEU A 70 12.12 2.89 1.33
C LEU A 70 13.15 3.93 0.85
N GLN A 71 14.36 3.95 1.40
CA GLN A 71 15.42 4.85 0.92
C GLN A 71 15.85 4.59 -0.54
N ARG A 72 15.61 3.38 -1.05
CA ARG A 72 15.96 2.97 -2.41
C ARG A 72 14.78 2.97 -3.36
N ALA A 73 13.62 3.50 -2.93
CA ALA A 73 12.35 3.41 -3.64
C ALA A 73 11.98 1.96 -4.03
N MET A 74 12.39 0.99 -3.21
CA MET A 74 12.07 -0.42 -3.41
C MET A 74 10.82 -0.81 -2.62
N PRO A 75 10.03 -1.77 -3.12
CA PRO A 75 8.93 -2.34 -2.35
C PRO A 75 9.44 -2.96 -1.04
N VAL A 76 8.78 -2.66 0.07
CA VAL A 76 9.04 -3.31 1.36
C VAL A 76 8.48 -4.74 1.29
N PRO A 77 9.29 -5.78 1.57
CA PRO A 77 8.81 -7.16 1.56
C PRO A 77 7.63 -7.37 2.52
N SER A 78 6.69 -8.23 2.14
CA SER A 78 5.56 -8.55 3.00
C SER A 78 6.06 -9.28 4.26
N ARG A 79 5.71 -8.74 5.43
CA ARG A 79 6.12 -9.32 6.73
C ARG A 79 5.26 -10.50 7.16
N GLY A 80 4.15 -10.74 6.46
CA GLY A 80 3.16 -11.77 6.75
C GLY A 80 3.39 -13.11 6.04
N ALA A 81 4.57 -13.36 5.47
CA ALA A 81 4.83 -14.60 4.71
C ALA A 81 4.90 -15.88 5.57
N GLY A 82 4.71 -15.75 6.90
CA GLY A 82 4.89 -16.84 7.86
C GLY A 82 6.36 -17.25 8.00
N PRO A 83 6.66 -18.27 8.81
CA PRO A 83 7.98 -18.88 8.79
C PRO A 83 8.25 -19.38 7.37
N GLY A 84 9.34 -18.90 6.75
CA GLY A 84 9.78 -19.40 5.47
C GLY A 84 10.00 -20.91 5.51
N LYS A 85 9.98 -21.57 4.34
CA LYS A 85 10.22 -23.01 4.25
C LYS A 85 11.62 -23.35 4.77
N THR A 86 11.71 -24.44 5.53
CA THR A 86 13.01 -25.00 5.91
C THR A 86 13.72 -25.59 4.70
N ARG A 87 15.04 -25.76 4.79
CA ARG A 87 15.81 -26.41 3.72
C ARG A 87 15.25 -27.80 3.39
N GLN A 88 14.85 -28.57 4.40
CA GLN A 88 14.29 -29.91 4.19
C GLN A 88 12.97 -29.84 3.44
N GLN A 89 12.06 -28.95 3.83
CA GLN A 89 10.78 -28.76 3.12
C GLN A 89 10.98 -28.39 1.65
N VAL A 90 11.96 -27.54 1.34
CA VAL A 90 12.29 -27.17 -0.05
C VAL A 90 12.82 -28.38 -0.83
N LEU A 91 13.67 -29.21 -0.22
CA LEU A 91 14.20 -30.42 -0.85
C LEU A 91 13.09 -31.44 -1.11
N ASP A 92 12.20 -31.64 -0.14
CA ASP A 92 11.07 -32.56 -0.26
C ASP A 92 10.14 -32.13 -1.40
N GLU A 93 9.85 -30.83 -1.54
CA GLU A 93 9.08 -30.30 -2.67
C GLU A 93 9.78 -30.51 -4.02
N LEU A 94 11.11 -30.31 -4.06
CA LEU A 94 11.90 -30.47 -5.28
C LEU A 94 11.93 -31.93 -5.77
N VAL A 95 12.04 -32.89 -4.83
CA VAL A 95 12.03 -34.32 -5.13
C VAL A 95 10.64 -34.79 -5.54
N ASN A 96 9.59 -34.23 -4.93
CA ASN A 96 8.20 -34.63 -5.18
C ASN A 96 7.49 -33.83 -6.28
N ILE A 97 8.21 -32.98 -7.03
CA ILE A 97 7.62 -32.23 -8.14
C ILE A 97 7.12 -33.18 -9.25
N SER A 98 5.89 -32.99 -9.71
CA SER A 98 5.34 -33.79 -10.81
C SER A 98 6.04 -33.49 -12.13
N PRO A 99 6.09 -34.43 -13.09
CA PRO A 99 6.63 -34.17 -14.42
C PRO A 99 5.95 -33.01 -15.14
N ALA A 100 4.64 -32.85 -14.94
CA ALA A 100 3.86 -31.75 -15.52
C ALA A 100 4.25 -30.39 -14.93
N GLU A 101 4.41 -30.30 -13.61
CA GLU A 101 4.84 -29.06 -12.95
C GLU A 101 6.29 -28.72 -13.32
N ARG A 102 7.17 -29.73 -13.40
CA ARG A 102 8.54 -29.55 -13.87
C ARG A 102 8.60 -29.01 -15.31
N ALA A 103 7.78 -29.56 -16.21
CA ALA A 103 7.68 -29.06 -17.59
C ALA A 103 7.13 -27.62 -17.64
N ARG A 104 6.12 -27.30 -16.80
CA ARG A 104 5.60 -25.93 -16.66
C ARG A 104 6.68 -24.96 -16.20
N MET A 105 7.44 -25.31 -15.16
CA MET A 105 8.55 -24.51 -14.65
C MET A 105 9.62 -24.28 -15.72
N ASN A 106 9.98 -25.33 -16.47
CA ASN A 106 10.95 -25.21 -17.56
C ASN A 106 10.50 -24.23 -18.65
N ARG A 107 9.20 -24.22 -19.02
CA ARG A 107 8.68 -23.23 -19.97
C ARG A 107 8.77 -21.80 -19.45
N ILE A 108 8.46 -21.58 -18.16
CA ILE A 108 8.48 -20.24 -17.56
C ILE A 108 9.91 -19.70 -17.47
N TYR A 109 10.86 -20.52 -17.02
CA TYR A 109 12.22 -20.05 -16.71
C TYR A 109 13.21 -20.20 -17.85
N TYR A 110 13.01 -21.18 -18.74
CA TYR A 110 13.97 -21.52 -19.79
C TYR A 110 13.39 -21.48 -21.22
N GLY A 111 12.12 -21.09 -21.37
CA GLY A 111 11.51 -20.85 -22.69
C GLY A 111 11.03 -22.10 -23.44
N GLY A 112 11.26 -23.31 -22.90
CA GLY A 112 10.86 -24.58 -23.51
C GLY A 112 11.99 -25.27 -24.25
#